data_AF-A0ABD4Q7W9-F1
#
_entry.id   AF-A0ABD4Q7W9-F1
#
_cell.length_a   1.000
_cell.length_b   1.000
_cell.length_c   1.000
_cell.angle_alpha   90.00
_cell.angle_beta   90.00
_cell.angle_gamma   90.00
#
_symmetry.space_group_name_H-M   'P 1'
#
loop_
_entity.id
_entity.type
_entity.pdbx_description
1 polymer ?
#
loop_
_entity_poly.entity_id
_entity_poly.type
_entity_poly.pdbx_seq_one_letter_code
_entity_poly.pdbx_strand_id
1 'polypeptide(L)'
;LPGVAAIVRVETVAHLADRSRTDTRYFISSAALTPERAAEAVRGHWGIENRLHWVLDVLFGDDQSRLRTGHGATNMAVVRHFA
;
A
#
# COMPACT_ATOMS: atom_id res chain seq x y z
N LEU A 1 18.58 5.64 16.21
CA LEU A 1 18.12 4.47 15.42
C LEU A 1 19.31 3.93 14.63
N PRO A 2 19.98 2.86 15.09
CA PRO A 2 21.10 2.28 14.35
C PRO A 2 20.64 1.86 12.94
N GLY A 3 21.39 2.22 11.91
CA GLY A 3 21.10 1.80 10.53
C GLY A 3 20.05 2.62 9.76
N VAL A 4 19.55 3.72 10.32
CA VAL A 4 18.74 4.68 9.54
C VAL A 4 19.66 5.55 8.69
N ALA A 5 19.40 5.60 7.39
CA ALA A 5 20.14 6.42 6.44
C ALA A 5 19.32 7.59 5.87
N ALA A 6 17.98 7.54 5.95
CA ALA A 6 17.12 8.63 5.52
C ALA A 6 15.79 8.69 6.29
N ILE A 7 15.29 9.92 6.48
CA ILE A 7 13.90 10.21 6.84
C ILE A 7 13.29 10.96 5.66
N VAL A 8 12.17 10.47 5.15
CA VAL A 8 11.50 11.03 3.97
C VAL A 8 10.16 11.61 4.39
N ARG A 9 9.91 12.87 4.05
CA ARG A 9 8.59 13.51 4.15
C ARG A 9 7.95 13.53 2.78
N VAL A 10 6.77 12.94 2.64
CA VAL A 10 5.96 13.02 1.42
C VAL A 10 4.68 13.77 1.73
N GLU A 11 4.43 14.81 0.95
CA GLU A 11 3.14 15.48 0.92
C GLU A 11 2.37 15.00 -0.30
N THR A 12 1.11 14.62 -0.10
CA THR A 12 0.21 14.19 -1.18
C THR A 12 -0.98 15.11 -1.19
N VAL A 13 -1.29 15.68 -2.36
CA VAL A 13 -2.51 16.44 -2.59
C VAL A 13 -3.43 15.60 -3.48
N ALA A 14 -4.59 15.25 -2.95
CA ALA A 14 -5.65 14.59 -3.71
C ALA A 14 -6.68 15.64 -4.13
N HIS A 15 -6.95 15.72 -5.42
CA HIS A 15 -8.01 16.57 -5.98
C HIS A 15 -9.24 15.71 -6.25
N LEU A 16 -10.34 16.04 -5.58
CA LEU A 16 -11.66 15.48 -5.76
C LEU A 16 -12.54 16.51 -6.50
N ALA A 17 -13.72 16.11 -6.94
CA ALA A 17 -14.60 16.97 -7.73
C ALA A 17 -14.97 18.30 -7.03
N ASP A 18 -15.11 18.27 -5.71
CA ASP A 18 -15.57 19.38 -4.88
C ASP A 18 -14.50 19.96 -3.94
N ARG A 19 -13.41 19.24 -3.72
CA ARG A 19 -12.41 19.59 -2.69
C ARG A 19 -11.01 19.08 -3.01
N SER A 20 -10.02 19.68 -2.36
CA SER A 20 -8.69 19.08 -2.24
C SER A 20 -8.44 18.60 -0.82
N ARG A 21 -7.62 17.58 -0.69
CA ARG A 21 -7.12 17.09 0.59
C ARG A 21 -5.60 16.97 0.52
N THR A 22 -4.94 17.46 1.55
CA THR A 22 -3.48 17.34 1.71
C THR A 22 -3.16 16.44 2.89
N ASP A 23 -2.33 15.43 2.67
CA ASP A 23 -1.83 14.53 3.71
C ASP A 23 -0.31 14.53 3.70
N THR A 24 0.31 14.59 4.89
CA THR A 24 1.75 14.39 5.06
C THR A 24 2.02 13.02 5.66
N ARG A 25 2.95 12.27 5.06
CA ARG A 25 3.42 10.96 5.54
C ARG A 25 4.93 10.99 5.71
N TYR A 26 5.43 10.31 6.74
CA TYR A 26 6.86 10.17 7.00
C TYR A 26 7.28 8.71 6.86
N PHE A 27 8.40 8.49 6.20
CA PHE A 27 8.99 7.17 5.99
C PHE A 27 10.42 7.16 6.54
N ILE A 28 10.85 6.00 7.01
CA ILE A 28 12.22 5.77 7.48
C ILE A 28 12.85 4.73 6.54
N SER A 29 14.08 4.98 6.12
CA SER A 29 14.81 4.09 5.23
C SER A 29 16.22 3.82 5.76
N SER A 30 16.64 2.57 5.70
CA SER A 30 18.02 2.15 5.91
C SER A 30 18.90 2.36 4.67
N ALA A 31 18.30 2.57 3.51
CA ALA A 31 19.00 3.03 2.31
C ALA A 31 19.05 4.57 2.28
N ALA A 32 20.19 5.12 1.85
CA ALA A 32 20.27 6.51 1.48
C ALA A 32 19.50 6.72 0.17
N LEU A 33 18.56 7.67 0.16
CA LEU A 33 17.66 7.92 -0.97
C LEU A 33 17.77 9.38 -1.40
N THR A 34 17.77 9.61 -2.71
CA THR A 34 17.47 10.94 -3.25
C THR A 34 15.95 11.17 -3.17
N PRO A 35 15.48 12.43 -3.18
CA PRO A 35 14.05 12.73 -3.20
C PRO A 35 13.30 12.03 -4.34
N GLU A 36 13.91 11.94 -5.53
CA GLU A 36 13.30 11.33 -6.71
C GLU A 36 13.11 9.83 -6.53
N ARG A 37 14.13 9.13 -6.03
CA ARG A 37 14.05 7.69 -5.74
C ARG A 37 13.06 7.39 -4.62
N ALA A 38 13.00 8.26 -3.61
CA ALA A 38 12.01 8.13 -2.55
C ALA A 38 10.58 8.34 -3.07
N ALA A 39 10.36 9.33 -3.94
CA ALA A 39 9.07 9.58 -4.57
C ALA A 39 8.64 8.41 -5.49
N GLU A 40 9.56 7.86 -6.27
CA GLU A 40 9.31 6.68 -7.09
C GLU A 40 8.91 5.47 -6.23
N ALA A 41 9.66 5.18 -5.16
CA ALA A 41 9.36 4.10 -4.25
C ALA A 41 7.98 4.26 -3.58
N VAL A 42 7.66 5.47 -3.11
CA VAL A 42 6.36 5.75 -2.48
C VAL A 42 5.21 5.62 -3.48
N ARG A 43 5.38 6.11 -4.72
CA ARG A 43 4.37 5.91 -5.77
C ARG A 43 4.23 4.45 -6.19
N GLY A 44 5.34 3.73 -6.29
CA GLY A 44 5.36 2.30 -6.58
C GLY A 44 4.62 1.49 -5.51
N HIS A 45 4.84 1.82 -4.23
CA HIS A 45 4.12 1.20 -3.12
C HIS A 45 2.60 1.45 -3.21
N TRP A 46 2.16 2.67 -3.53
CA TRP A 46 0.75 2.96 -3.80
C TRP A 46 0.15 2.17 -4.97
N GLY A 47 0.99 1.74 -5.92
CA GLY A 47 0.57 0.85 -6.99
C GLY A 47 0.10 -0.51 -6.50
N ILE A 48 0.64 -1.00 -5.38
CA ILE A 48 0.22 -2.28 -4.77
C ILE A 48 -1.20 -2.14 -4.22
N GLU A 49 -1.47 -1.08 -3.46
CA GLU A 49 -2.80 -0.84 -2.90
C GLU A 49 -3.88 -0.73 -3.98
N ASN A 50 -3.61 0.06 -5.03
CA ASN A 50 -4.59 0.29 -6.08
C ASN A 50 -4.79 -0.90 -7.02
N ARG A 51 -3.80 -1.76 -7.21
CA ARG A 51 -3.86 -2.86 -8.21
C ARG A 51 -4.07 -4.23 -7.60
N LEU A 52 -3.51 -4.48 -6.42
CA LEU A 52 -3.63 -5.75 -5.72
C LEU A 52 -4.74 -5.68 -4.67
N HIS A 53 -4.60 -4.80 -3.66
CA HIS A 53 -5.55 -4.76 -2.54
C HIS A 53 -6.97 -4.42 -3.00
N TRP A 54 -7.14 -3.41 -3.86
CA TRP A 54 -8.47 -3.10 -4.40
C TRP A 54 -9.14 -4.29 -5.10
N VAL A 55 -8.38 -5.09 -5.86
CA VAL A 55 -8.90 -6.29 -6.53
C VAL A 55 -9.29 -7.35 -5.51
N LEU A 56 -8.44 -7.61 -4.51
CA LEU A 56 -8.72 -8.55 -3.44
C LEU A 56 -9.98 -8.14 -2.66
N ASP A 57 -10.07 -6.87 -2.27
CA ASP A 57 -11.12 -6.38 -1.38
C ASP A 57 -12.46 -6.23 -2.10
N VAL A 58 -12.45 -5.72 -3.34
CA VAL A 58 -13.68 -5.38 -4.07
C VAL A 58 -14.12 -6.49 -5.01
N LEU A 59 -13.22 -7.02 -5.86
CA LEU A 59 -13.59 -8.04 -6.85
C LEU A 59 -13.70 -9.42 -6.20
N PHE A 60 -12.75 -9.78 -5.34
CA PHE A 60 -12.78 -11.07 -4.63
C PHE A 60 -13.54 -11.01 -3.29
N GLY A 61 -13.99 -9.82 -2.88
CA GLY A 61 -14.75 -9.61 -1.66
C GLY A 61 -14.02 -10.09 -0.41
N ASP A 62 -12.68 -9.97 -0.38
CA ASP A 62 -11.87 -10.62 0.65
C ASP A 62 -12.20 -10.12 2.05
N ASP A 63 -12.43 -8.81 2.20
CA ASP A 63 -12.91 -8.19 3.44
C ASP A 63 -14.23 -8.80 3.97
N GLN A 64 -15.07 -9.31 3.07
CA GLN A 64 -16.36 -9.91 3.41
C GLN A 64 -16.27 -11.43 3.61
N SER A 65 -15.10 -12.03 3.37
CA SER A 65 -14.88 -13.46 3.51
C SER A 65 -15.16 -13.95 4.93
N ARG A 66 -15.98 -15.00 5.05
CA ARG A 66 -16.34 -15.62 6.34
C ARG A 66 -15.55 -16.90 6.64
N LEU A 67 -14.59 -17.24 5.79
CA LEU A 67 -13.73 -18.42 5.97
C LEU A 67 -12.77 -18.18 7.15
N ARG A 68 -13.16 -18.68 8.33
CA ARG A 68 -12.42 -18.48 9.60
C ARG A 68 -12.02 -19.79 10.29
N THR A 69 -12.33 -20.93 9.69
CA THR A 69 -12.09 -22.27 10.29
C THR A 69 -11.15 -23.10 9.41
N GLY A 70 -10.35 -23.94 10.07
CA GLY A 70 -9.39 -24.81 9.38
C GLY A 70 -8.42 -24.00 8.52
N HIS A 71 -8.22 -24.43 7.27
CA HIS A 71 -7.29 -23.81 6.32
C HIS A 71 -7.96 -22.88 5.29
N GLY A 72 -9.25 -22.56 5.47
CA GLY A 72 -10.03 -21.82 4.47
C GLY A 72 -9.44 -20.45 4.12
N ALA A 73 -9.02 -19.67 5.13
CA ALA A 73 -8.43 -18.35 4.92
C ALA A 73 -7.11 -18.42 4.12
N THR A 74 -6.18 -19.29 4.54
CA THR A 74 -4.87 -19.44 3.89
C THR A 74 -4.99 -19.96 2.47
N ASN A 75 -5.84 -20.98 2.25
CA ASN A 75 -6.03 -21.55 0.92
C ASN A 75 -6.62 -20.52 -0.04
N MET A 76 -7.63 -19.76 0.40
CA MET A 76 -8.24 -18.74 -0.45
C MET A 76 -7.34 -17.53 -0.68
N ALA A 77 -6.46 -17.18 0.26
CA ALA A 77 -5.43 -16.17 0.01
C ALA A 77 -4.54 -16.58 -1.17
N VAL A 78 -4.08 -17.84 -1.20
CA VAL A 78 -3.27 -18.37 -2.31
C VAL A 78 -4.04 -18.35 -3.63
N VAL A 79 -5.27 -18.87 -3.65
CA VAL A 79 -6.10 -18.91 -4.88
C VAL A 79 -6.32 -17.50 -5.45
N ARG A 80 -6.66 -16.53 -4.61
CA ARG A 80 -6.92 -15.15 -5.07
C ARG A 80 -5.69 -14.43 -5.58
N HIS A 81 -4.50 -14.78 -5.09
CA HIS A 81 -3.24 -14.23 -5.60
C HIS A 81 -2.77 -14.90 -6.91
N PHE A 82 -3.31 -16.06 -7.26
CA PHE A 82 -3.02 -16.74 -8.53
C PHE A 82 -3.92 -16.30 -9.70
N ALA A 83 -5.13 -15.83 -9.41
CA ALA A 83 -6.14 -15.42 -10.40
C ALA A 83 -5.88 -14.01 -10.93
#